data_AF-A0A3L6PKM3-F1
#
_entry.id   AF-A0A3L6PKM3-F1
#
_cell.length_a   1.000
_cell.length_b   1.000
_cell.length_c   1.000
_cell.angle_alpha   90.00
_cell.angle_beta   90.00
_cell.angle_gamma   90.00
#
_symmetry.space_group_name_H-M   'P 1'
#
loop_
_entity.id
_entity.type
_entity.pdbx_description
1 polymer ?
#
loop_
_entity_poly.entity_id
_entity_poly.type
_entity_poly.pdbx_seq_one_letter_code
_entity_poly.pdbx_strand_id
1 'polypeptide(L)' 'MPSWVMVEPMNYTRGYHYSSAVLGGSIFTFGGVKGEGDTILDVVERYKEGCGWVTTDLRSIGRRCYCSAIVL' A
#
# COMPACT_ATOMS: atom_id res chain seq x y z
N MET A 1 7.98 -25.02 -10.47
CA MET A 1 6.58 -24.74 -10.11
C MET A 1 6.55 -23.38 -9.44
N PRO A 2 5.62 -22.48 -9.78
CA PRO A 2 5.52 -21.19 -9.10
C PRO A 2 5.05 -21.40 -7.65
N SER A 3 5.75 -20.82 -6.69
CA SER A 3 5.39 -20.85 -5.27
C SER A 3 5.27 -19.44 -4.73
N TRP A 4 4.30 -19.23 -3.83
CA TRP A 4 4.21 -17.99 -3.07
C TRP A 4 5.34 -17.93 -2.04
N VAL A 5 5.95 -16.75 -1.90
CA VAL A 5 7.01 -16.50 -0.93
C VAL A 5 6.62 -15.28 -0.11
N MET A 6 6.87 -15.36 1.20
CA MET A 6 6.71 -14.21 2.08
C MET A 6 7.87 -13.24 1.86
N VAL A 7 7.53 -11.98 1.62
CA VAL A 7 8.48 -10.87 1.54
C VAL A 7 8.41 -10.03 2.81
N GLU A 8 9.26 -9.01 2.90
CA GLU A 8 9.21 -8.05 4.00
C GLU A 8 7.81 -7.43 4.14
N PRO A 9 7.31 -7.26 5.37
CA PRO A 9 6.00 -6.66 5.60
C PRO A 9 6.00 -5.16 5.21
N MET A 10 4.80 -4.62 4.97
CA MET A 10 4.59 -3.16 4.83
C MET A 10 5.01 -2.44 6.13
N ASN A 11 5.38 -1.16 6.02
CA ASN A 11 5.75 -0.34 7.18
C ASN A 11 4.54 -0.03 8.06
N TYR A 12 3.35 0.04 7.46
CA TYR A 12 2.10 0.27 8.17
C TYR A 12 1.15 -0.90 7.95
N THR A 13 0.48 -1.31 9.02
CA THR A 13 -0.65 -2.21 8.91
C THR A 13 -1.80 -1.50 8.20
N ARG A 14 -2.32 -2.13 7.13
CA ARG A 14 -3.42 -1.61 6.32
C ARG A 14 -4.61 -2.55 6.42
N GLY A 15 -5.41 -2.40 7.46
CA GLY A 15 -6.70 -3.05 7.56
C GLY A 15 -7.73 -2.37 6.65
N TYR A 16 -8.85 -3.04 6.42
CA TYR A 16 -10.08 -2.48 5.85
C TYR A 16 -9.90 -1.56 4.61
N HIS A 17 -10.16 -2.12 3.42
CA HIS A 17 -10.40 -1.37 2.20
C HIS A 17 -9.33 -0.33 1.80
N TYR A 18 -8.10 -0.80 1.54
CA TYR A 18 -7.06 -0.03 0.85
C TYR A 18 -7.03 -0.37 -0.65
N SER A 19 -6.34 0.46 -1.44
CA SER A 19 -6.15 0.21 -2.87
C SER A 19 -4.69 -0.05 -3.19
N SER A 20 -4.46 -0.86 -4.22
CA SER A 20 -3.15 -1.12 -4.76
C SER A 20 -3.15 -1.10 -6.29
N ALA A 21 -2.03 -0.69 -6.88
CA ALA A 21 -1.85 -0.62 -8.33
C ALA A 21 -0.39 -0.86 -8.71
N VAL A 22 -0.15 -1.45 -9.88
CA VAL A 22 1.21 -1.71 -10.39
C VAL A 22 1.57 -0.65 -11.42
N LEU A 23 2.66 0.07 -11.19
CA LEU A 23 3.19 1.09 -12.11
C LEU A 23 4.71 0.98 -12.18
N GLY A 24 5.27 0.89 -13.39
CA GLY A 24 6.72 0.86 -13.60
C GLY A 24 7.44 -0.28 -12.86
N GLY A 25 6.81 -1.47 -12.78
CA GLY A 25 7.37 -2.63 -12.07
C GLY A 25 7.39 -2.49 -10.54
N SER A 26 6.67 -1.52 -9.99
CA SER A 26 6.50 -1.33 -8.54
C SER A 26 5.03 -1.39 -8.16
N ILE A 27 4.73 -1.93 -6.97
CA ILE A 27 3.38 -1.93 -6.42
C ILE A 27 3.24 -0.67 -5.55
N PHE A 28 2.19 0.11 -5.79
CA PHE A 28 1.84 1.25 -4.95
C PHE A 28 0.61 0.90 -4.13
N THR A 29 0.63 1.20 -2.83
CA THR A 29 -0.50 0.98 -1.91
C THR A 29 -0.84 2.27 -1.17
N PHE A 30 -2.13 2.56 -1.06
CA PHE A 30 -2.62 3.76 -0.38
C PHE A 30 -4.02 3.56 0.21
N GLY A 31 -4.35 4.41 1.19
CA GLY A 31 -5.54 4.25 2.02
C GLY A 31 -5.42 3.08 3.00
N GLY A 32 -6.57 2.61 3.47
CA GLY A 32 -6.67 1.62 4.55
C GLY A 32 -6.62 2.24 5.93
N VAL A 33 -6.95 1.42 6.92
CA VAL A 33 -7.05 1.79 8.33
C VAL A 33 -5.88 1.18 9.10
N LYS A 34 -5.18 2.01 9.87
CA LYS A 34 -4.16 1.56 10.82
C LYS A 34 -4.85 0.94 12.02
N GLY A 35 -4.41 -0.25 12.43
CA GLY A 35 -5.11 -1.07 13.44
C GLY A 35 -5.25 -0.44 14.84
N GLU A 36 -4.43 0.54 15.21
CA GLU A 36 -4.61 1.29 16.45
C GLU A 36 -5.42 2.57 16.20
N GLY A 37 -6.65 2.59 16.72
CA GLY A 37 -7.51 3.79 16.77
C GLY A 37 -8.24 4.14 15.48
N ASP A 38 -8.52 3.16 14.61
CA ASP A 38 -9.27 3.31 13.34
C ASP A 38 -8.83 4.51 12.48
N THR A 39 -7.53 4.79 12.51
CA THR A 39 -6.96 5.95 11.82
C THR A 39 -6.74 5.62 10.35
N ILE A 40 -7.44 6.32 9.46
CA ILE A 40 -7.22 6.19 8.02
C ILE A 40 -5.83 6.73 7.66
N LEU A 41 -5.05 5.92 6.96
CA LEU A 41 -3.69 6.23 6.54
C LEU A 41 -3.67 7.30 5.44
N ASP A 42 -2.79 8.29 5.62
CA ASP A 42 -2.55 9.35 4.64
C ASP A 42 -1.21 9.19 3.91
N VAL A 43 -0.70 7.96 3.82
CA VAL A 43 0.61 7.67 3.25
C VAL A 43 0.50 6.68 2.09
N VAL A 44 1.33 6.90 1.08
CA VAL A 44 1.52 5.96 -0.03
C VAL A 44 2.81 5.18 0.19
N GLU A 45 2.71 3.86 0.15
CA GLU A 45 3.88 2.98 0.16
C GLU A 45 4.12 2.39 -1.23
N ARG A 46 5.39 2.19 -1.57
CA ARG A 46 5.83 1.56 -2.80
C ARG A 46 6.66 0.33 -2.47
N TYR A 47 6.25 -0.81 -3.00
CA TYR A 47 7.06 -2.02 -3.04
C TYR A 47 7.79 -2.14 -4.36
N LYS A 48 9.08 -2.47 -4.30
CA LYS A 48 9.88 -2.87 -5.46
C LYS A 48 10.70 -4.10 -5.09
N GLU A 49 10.68 -5.10 -5.95
CA GLU A 49 11.47 -6.32 -5.75
C GLU A 49 12.97 -5.97 -5.58
N GLY A 50 13.61 -6.58 -4.58
CA GLY A 50 15.00 -6.30 -4.21
C GLY A 50 15.23 -5.04 -3.36
N CYS A 51 14.24 -4.15 -3.23
CA CYS A 51 14.31 -2.96 -2.37
C CYS A 51 13.32 -2.99 -1.20
N GLY A 52 12.29 -3.84 -1.26
CA GLY A 52 11.25 -3.93 -0.24
C GLY A 52 10.25 -2.77 -0.29
N TRP A 53 9.58 -2.52 0.85
CA TRP A 53 8.60 -1.46 1.02
C TRP A 53 9.22 -0.14 1.44
N VAL A 54 8.89 0.93 0.73
CA VAL A 54 9.33 2.30 1.06
C VAL A 54 8.12 3.22 1.19
N THR A 55 8.05 3.97 2.27
CA THR A 55 7.09 5.08 2.40
C THR A 55 7.52 6.21 1.49
N THR A 56 6.65 6.64 0.58
CA THR A 56 6.93 7.72 -0.36
C THR A 56 6.55 9.08 0.23
N ASP A 57 7.00 10.17 -0.40
CA ASP A 57 6.59 11.53 -0.04
C ASP A 57 5.16 11.88 -0.50
N LEU A 58 4.46 10.94 -1.14
CA LEU A 58 3.08 11.12 -1.58
C LEU A 58 2.09 10.85 -0.45
N ARG A 59 0.98 11.59 -0.49
CA ARG A 59 -0.15 11.40 0.42
C ARG A 59 -1.26 10.60 -0.23
N SER A 60 -2.07 9.97 0.62
CA SER A 60 -3.32 9.35 0.18
C SER A 60 -4.33 10.42 -0.27
N ILE A 61 -5.51 9.98 -0.70
CA ILE A 61 -6.60 10.85 -1.13
C ILE A 61 -7.33 11.39 0.11
N GLY A 62 -6.67 12.27 0.86
CA GLY A 62 -7.25 12.97 2.01
C GLY A 62 -7.79 12.03 3.08
N ARG A 63 -6.99 11.02 3.47
CA ARG A 63 -7.40 10.01 4.47
C ARG A 63 -8.72 9.30 4.15
N ARG A 64 -8.90 8.87 2.89
CA ARG A 64 -10.03 8.03 2.47
C ARG A 64 -9.61 6.57 2.31
N CYS A 65 -10.55 5.66 2.57
CA CYS A 65 -10.50 4.22 2.32
C CYS A 65 -11.75 3.81 1.51
N TYR A 66 -11.96 2.52 1.21
CA TYR A 66 -13.08 2.04 0.36
C TYR A 66 -13.03 2.46 -1.10
N CYS A 67 -11.83 2.44 -1.69
CA CYS A 67 -11.63 2.73 -3.11
C CYS A 67 -10.91 1.58 -3.83
N SER A 68 -10.97 1.64 -5.17
CA SER A 68 -10.19 0.80 -6.08
C SER A 68 -9.22 1.68 -6.85
N ALA A 69 -8.06 1.13 -7.22
CA ALA A 69 -7.06 1.81 -8.03
C ALA A 69 -6.83 1.06 -9.33
N ILE A 70 -6.67 1.81 -10.41
CA ILE A 70 -6.29 1.29 -11.73
C ILE A 70 -5.26 2.26 -12.33
N VAL A 71 -4.30 1.71 -13.07
CA VAL A 71 -3.37 2.48 -13.89
C VAL A 71 -3.92 2.50 -15.32
N LEU A 72 -3.98 3.69 -15.91
CA LEU A 72 -4.41 3.91 -17.30
C LEU A 72 -3.21 3.88 -18.26
#